data_AF-A0A3B9BM66-F1
#
_entry.id   AF-A0A3B9BM66-F1
#
_cell.length_a   1.000
_cell.length_b   1.000
_cell.length_c   1.000
_cell.angle_alpha   90.00
_cell.angle_beta   90.00
_cell.angle_gamma   90.00
#
_symmetry.space_group_name_H-M   'P 1'
#
loop_
_entity.id
_entity.type
_entity.pdbx_description
1 polymer ?
#
loop_
_entity_poly.entity_id
_entity_poly.type
_entity_poly.pdbx_seq_one_letter_code
_entity_poly.pdbx_strand_id
1 'polypeptide(L)' 'VQQVAGAGIGSTVVIIGPGQHGIGCCIAAREAGARNIVLVGLSNDRERLDLGLQFGATHALESDKENVVEIVR' A
#
# COMPACT_ATOMS: atom_id res chain seq x y z
N VAL A 1 3.95 2.57 22.22
CA VAL A 1 3.79 1.70 21.04
C VAL A 1 4.90 2.01 20.07
N GLN A 2 5.73 1.04 19.71
CA GLN A 2 6.85 1.25 18.80
C GLN A 2 6.33 1.17 17.35
N GLN A 3 6.44 2.25 16.60
CA GLN A 3 6.04 2.27 15.19
C GLN A 3 7.17 1.68 14.35
N VAL A 4 6.97 0.50 13.76
CA VAL A 4 7.86 -0.03 12.72
C VAL A 4 7.44 0.61 11.39
N ALA A 5 8.40 1.16 10.64
CA ALA A 5 8.18 1.92 9.40
C ALA A 5 7.41 3.25 9.52
N GLY A 6 7.22 3.78 10.74
CA GLY A 6 6.66 5.13 10.94
C GLY A 6 5.19 5.29 10.54
N ALA A 7 4.46 4.20 10.30
CA ALA A 7 3.03 4.23 10.05
C ALA A 7 2.30 4.82 11.27
N GLY A 8 1.38 5.74 11.05
CA GLY A 8 0.68 6.43 12.13
C GLY A 8 -0.41 7.35 11.61
N ILE A 9 -1.09 8.03 12.53
CA ILE A 9 -2.21 8.92 12.19
C ILE A 9 -1.77 9.94 11.15
N GLY A 10 -2.43 9.93 9.99
CA GLY A 10 -2.20 10.89 8.91
C GLY A 10 -0.98 10.59 8.02
N SER A 11 -0.22 9.52 8.29
CA SER A 11 0.97 9.20 7.48
C SER A 11 0.61 8.72 6.08
N THR A 12 1.59 8.81 5.17
CA THR A 12 1.57 8.13 3.87
C THR A 12 2.52 6.93 3.94
N VAL A 13 2.03 5.75 3.55
CA VAL A 13 2.80 4.49 3.53
C VAL A 13 2.77 3.92 2.12
N VAL A 14 3.93 3.56 1.59
CA VAL A 14 4.08 2.89 0.30
C VAL A 14 4.56 1.46 0.53
N ILE A 15 3.82 0.49 -0.01
CA ILE A 15 4.08 -0.94 0.14
C ILE A 15 4.38 -1.52 -1.24
N ILE A 16 5.58 -2.08 -1.42
CA ILE A 16 6.02 -2.65 -2.69
C ILE A 16 5.85 -4.17 -2.63
N GLY A 17 4.97 -4.71 -3.47
CA GLY A 17 4.66 -6.14 -3.58
C GLY A 17 3.30 -6.50 -2.99
N PRO A 18 2.28 -6.84 -3.82
CA PRO A 18 0.93 -7.17 -3.37
C PRO A 18 0.79 -8.65 -2.95
N GLY A 19 1.84 -9.23 -2.36
CA GLY A 19 1.75 -10.57 -1.77
C GLY A 19 0.98 -10.57 -0.44
N GLN A 20 0.81 -11.74 0.17
CA GLN A 20 0.12 -11.91 1.46
C GLN A 20 0.65 -10.96 2.56
N HIS A 21 1.97 -10.77 2.63
CA HIS A 21 2.57 -9.85 3.61
C HIS A 21 2.31 -8.39 3.26
N GLY A 22 2.36 -8.01 1.98
CA GLY A 22 2.07 -6.64 1.55
C GLY A 22 0.62 -6.24 1.83
N ILE A 23 -0.32 -7.16 1.60
CA ILE A 23 -1.72 -6.96 1.97
C ILE A 23 -1.87 -6.89 3.51
N GLY A 24 -1.17 -7.73 4.25
CA GLY A 24 -1.09 -7.63 5.72
C GLY A 24 -0.56 -6.27 6.20
N CYS A 25 0.43 -5.70 5.52
CA CYS A 25 0.92 -4.35 5.79
C CYS A 25 -0.13 -3.27 5.50
N CYS A 26 -1.00 -3.46 4.50
CA CYS A 26 -2.11 -2.52 4.23
C CYS A 26 -3.08 -2.46 5.42
N ILE A 27 -3.42 -3.63 5.97
CA ILE A 27 -4.26 -3.73 7.17
C ILE A 27 -3.57 -3.02 8.33
N ALA A 28 -2.31 -3.36 8.61
CA ALA A 28 -1.57 -2.77 9.72
C ALA A 28 -1.44 -1.23 9.60
N ALA A 29 -1.18 -0.72 8.39
CA ALA A 29 -1.09 0.71 8.15
C ALA A 29 -2.44 1.42 8.36
N ARG A 30 -3.55 0.80 7.93
CA ARG A 30 -4.90 1.32 8.17
C ARG A 30 -5.22 1.38 9.65
N GLU A 31 -4.96 0.30 10.38
CA GLU A 31 -5.17 0.24 11.85
C GLU A 31 -4.26 1.23 12.61
N ALA A 32 -3.07 1.52 12.08
CA ALA A 32 -2.18 2.55 12.62
C ALA A 32 -2.66 4.00 12.35
N GLY A 33 -3.70 4.18 11.51
CA GLY A 33 -4.28 5.48 11.17
C GLY A 33 -3.64 6.18 9.97
N ALA A 34 -2.88 5.46 9.12
CA ALA A 34 -2.33 6.04 7.90
C ALA A 34 -3.46 6.57 7.01
N ARG A 35 -3.27 7.78 6.47
CA ARG A 35 -4.24 8.43 5.57
C ARG A 35 -4.13 7.88 4.16
N ASN A 36 -2.90 7.71 3.69
CA ASN A 36 -2.61 7.22 2.35
C ASN A 36 -1.81 5.93 2.46
N ILE A 37 -2.34 4.85 1.92
CA ILE A 37 -1.72 3.53 1.87
C ILE A 37 -1.68 3.13 0.39
N VAL A 38 -0.49 3.16 -0.20
CA VAL A 38 -0.26 2.91 -1.62
C VAL A 38 0.35 1.52 -1.77
N LEU A 39 -0.41 0.60 -2.36
CA LEU A 39 0.08 -0.74 -2.70
C LEU A 39 0.56 -0.76 -4.15
N VAL A 40 1.77 -1.24 -4.38
CA VAL A 40 2.40 -1.23 -5.70
C VAL A 40 2.68 -2.66 -6.13
N GLY A 41 2.28 -3.00 -7.34
CA GLY A 41 2.53 -4.28 -7.99
C GLY A 41 2.74 -4.11 -9.49
N LEU A 42 2.69 -5.23 -10.22
CA LEU A 42 2.69 -5.23 -11.69
C LEU A 42 1.27 -5.45 -12.23
N SER A 43 1.06 -5.24 -13.52
CA SER A 43 -0.22 -5.56 -14.19
C SER A 43 -0.67 -7.01 -13.94
N ASN A 44 0.27 -7.95 -13.84
CA ASN A 44 -0.02 -9.36 -13.57
C ASN A 44 -0.46 -9.63 -12.11
N ASP A 45 -0.37 -8.64 -11.23
CA ASP A 45 -0.84 -8.70 -9.84
C ASP A 45 -2.22 -8.08 -9.66
N ARG A 46 -2.96 -7.78 -10.75
CA ARG A 46 -4.24 -7.03 -10.69
C ARG A 46 -5.20 -7.56 -9.63
N GLU A 47 -5.44 -8.87 -9.59
CA GLU A 47 -6.33 -9.48 -8.60
C GLU A 47 -5.87 -9.24 -7.15
N ARG A 48 -4.56 -9.26 -6.91
CA ARG A 48 -3.98 -9.00 -5.59
C ARG A 48 -4.02 -7.52 -5.22
N LEU A 49 -3.84 -6.65 -6.20
CA LEU A 49 -4.00 -5.20 -6.03
C LEU A 49 -5.44 -4.85 -5.66
N ASP A 50 -6.41 -5.44 -6.35
CA ASP A 50 -7.84 -5.31 -6.03
C ASP A 50 -8.17 -5.84 -4.63
N LEU A 51 -7.54 -6.94 -4.24
CA LEU A 51 -7.64 -7.46 -2.88
C LEU A 51 -7.06 -6.49 -1.86
N GLY A 52 -5.89 -5.91 -2.14
CA GLY A 52 -5.26 -4.88 -1.31
C GLY A 52 -6.18 -3.70 -1.01
N LEU A 53 -6.93 -3.23 -2.00
CA LEU A 53 -7.93 -2.15 -1.83
C LEU A 53 -9.02 -2.53 -0.83
N GLN A 54 -9.47 -3.78 -0.83
CA GLN A 54 -10.46 -4.28 0.13
C GLN A 54 -9.88 -4.40 1.55
N PHE A 55 -8.57 -4.63 1.68
CA PHE A 55 -7.86 -4.83 2.96
C PHE A 55 -7.11 -3.60 3.46
N GLY A 56 -7.40 -2.42 2.93
CA GLY A 56 -6.97 -1.15 3.50
C GLY A 56 -6.03 -0.32 2.64
N ALA A 57 -5.59 -0.81 1.48
CA ALA A 57 -4.95 0.06 0.51
C ALA A 57 -5.95 1.13 0.05
N THR A 58 -5.48 2.37 0.02
CA THR A 58 -6.25 3.52 -0.53
C THR A 58 -6.00 3.70 -2.02
N HIS A 59 -4.81 3.27 -2.47
CA HIS A 59 -4.37 3.36 -3.86
C HIS A 59 -3.68 2.05 -4.22
N ALA A 60 -3.85 1.62 -5.47
CA ALA A 60 -3.17 0.47 -6.05
C ALA A 60 -2.56 0.89 -7.38
N LEU A 61 -1.23 0.78 -7.50
CA LEU A 61 -0.47 1.26 -8.67
C LEU A 61 0.22 0.09 -9.37
N GLU A 62 0.26 0.18 -10.70
CA GLU A 62 0.93 -0.79 -11.57
C GLU A 62 2.25 -0.17 -12.07
N SER A 63 3.39 -0.57 -11.48
CA SER A 63 4.69 0.08 -11.73
C SER A 63 5.26 -0.15 -13.13
N ASP A 64 4.72 -1.12 -13.86
CA ASP A 64 4.99 -1.38 -15.27
C ASP A 64 4.15 -0.51 -16.21
N LYS A 65 3.18 0.25 -15.69
CA LYS A 65 2.35 1.21 -16.44
C LYS A 65 2.53 2.66 -15.98
N GLU A 66 2.90 2.87 -14.73
CA GLU A 66 2.90 4.18 -14.07
C GLU A 66 4.24 4.49 -13.41
N ASN A 67 4.63 5.77 -13.40
CA ASN A 67 5.78 6.23 -12.63
C ASN A 67 5.39 6.43 -11.15
N VAL A 68 5.54 5.37 -10.36
CA VAL A 68 5.19 5.36 -8.93
C VAL A 68 5.87 6.49 -8.14
N VAL A 69 7.13 6.79 -8.46
CA VAL A 69 7.90 7.82 -7.73
C VAL A 69 7.30 9.21 -7.91
N GLU A 70 6.77 9.51 -9.09
CA GLU A 70 6.10 10.79 -9.35
C GLU A 70 4.75 10.88 -8.64
N ILE A 71 4.03 9.77 -8.51
CA ILE A 71 2.69 9.72 -7.89
C ILE A 71 2.76 9.90 -6.37
N VAL A 72 3.81 9.39 -5.72
CA VAL A 72 3.92 9.36 -4.25
C VAL A 72 4.76 10.50 -3.64
N ARG A 73 5.17 11.47 -4.45
CA ARG A 73 5.98 12.63 -4.04
C ARG A 73 5.17 13.71 -3.33
#